data_AF-A0A9P7J7Q7-F1
#
_entry.id   AF-A0A9P7J7Q7-F1
#
_cell.length_a   1.000
_cell.length_b   1.000
_cell.length_c   1.000
_cell.angle_alpha   90.00
_cell.angle_beta   90.00
_cell.angle_gamma   90.00
#
_symmetry.space_group_name_H-M   'P 1'
#
loop_
_entity.id
_entity.type
_entity.pdbx_description
1 polymer ?
#
loop_
_entity_poly.entity_id
_entity_poly.type
_entity_poly.pdbx_seq_one_letter_code
_entity_poly.pdbx_strand_id
1 'polypeptide(L)'
;MAVQTITATTSTNITGATHNSTLSIMPPELEQTLALLSSHRSVLGYLLLSRGDHGEQGKKYASVIGKMVESVQAGLEEVSGSENDGDQIRFMRIRTKRHEIMISPDERYLLAVLHDPAS
;
A
#
# COMPACT_ATOMS: atom_id res chain seq x y z
N MET A 1 17.63 -8.61 -17.42
CA MET A 1 16.80 -7.43 -17.77
C MET A 1 16.81 -6.51 -16.57
N ALA A 2 17.23 -5.25 -16.75
CA ALA A 2 17.39 -4.29 -15.66
C ALA A 2 16.02 -3.82 -15.16
N VAL A 3 15.72 -4.06 -13.88
CA VAL A 3 14.52 -3.51 -13.22
C VAL A 3 14.86 -2.08 -12.81
N GLN A 4 14.17 -1.10 -13.39
CA GLN A 4 14.32 0.31 -13.01
C GLN A 4 13.66 0.53 -11.64
N THR A 5 14.48 0.84 -10.64
CA THR A 5 14.05 1.42 -9.36
C THR A 5 13.68 2.88 -9.60
N ILE A 6 12.38 3.21 -9.61
CA ILE A 6 11.94 4.61 -9.67
C ILE A 6 11.83 5.13 -8.24
N THR A 7 12.95 5.60 -7.71
CA THR A 7 12.94 6.49 -6.54
C THR A 7 12.79 7.91 -7.07
N ALA A 8 11.59 8.50 -6.97
CA ALA A 8 11.39 9.87 -7.38
C ALA A 8 12.03 10.82 -6.35
N THR A 9 13.29 11.19 -6.57
CA THR A 9 13.97 12.31 -5.90
C THR A 9 14.32 13.35 -6.95
N THR A 10 13.45 14.36 -7.11
CA THR A 10 13.74 15.52 -7.96
C THR A 10 14.56 16.51 -7.16
N SER A 11 15.81 16.72 -7.56
CA SER A 11 16.63 17.86 -7.11
C SER A 11 16.16 19.14 -7.82
N THR A 12 15.58 20.07 -7.07
CA THR A 12 15.47 21.47 -7.47
C THR A 12 16.19 22.33 -6.44
N ASN A 13 17.17 23.08 -6.91
CA ASN A 13 18.00 23.97 -6.12
C ASN A 13 17.15 25.19 -5.73
N ILE A 14 16.67 25.25 -4.48
CA ILE A 14 16.07 26.45 -3.89
C ILE A 14 16.53 26.62 -2.44
N THR A 15 17.09 27.81 -2.22
CA THR A 15 17.62 28.38 -0.99
C THR A 15 16.64 28.27 0.19
N GLY A 16 17.10 27.71 1.30
CA GLY A 16 16.66 28.05 2.65
C GLY A 16 15.27 27.57 3.07
N ALA A 17 15.18 26.31 3.52
CA ALA A 17 14.35 25.94 4.66
C ALA A 17 14.73 24.53 5.14
N THR A 18 15.20 24.45 6.38
CA THR A 18 15.52 23.21 7.09
C THR A 18 14.21 22.47 7.40
N HIS A 19 13.72 21.69 6.45
CA HIS A 19 12.70 20.69 6.75
C HIS A 19 13.43 19.41 7.10
N ASN A 20 13.55 19.14 8.41
CA ASN A 20 13.96 17.84 8.91
C ASN A 20 12.95 16.81 8.41
N SER A 21 13.24 16.19 7.27
CA SER A 21 12.56 15.00 6.79
C SER A 21 12.71 13.95 7.88
N THR A 22 11.68 13.77 8.70
CA THR A 22 11.58 12.65 9.64
C THR A 22 11.81 11.40 8.84
N LEU A 23 12.99 10.81 9.01
CA LEU A 23 13.37 9.54 8.41
C LEU A 23 12.24 8.56 8.73
N SER A 24 11.44 8.23 7.73
CA SER A 24 10.45 7.17 7.82
C SER A 24 11.24 5.88 7.98
N ILE A 25 11.50 5.50 9.24
CA ILE A 25 12.18 4.26 9.62
C ILE A 25 11.31 3.13 9.07
N MET A 26 11.63 2.64 7.87
CA MET A 26 11.00 1.44 7.36
C MET A 26 11.42 0.30 8.29
N PRO A 27 10.48 -0.38 8.96
CA PRO A 27 10.83 -1.47 9.85
C PRO A 27 11.53 -2.58 9.05
N PRO A 28 12.54 -3.24 9.63
CA PRO A 28 13.34 -4.26 8.93
C PRO A 28 12.48 -5.42 8.40
N GLU A 29 11.37 -5.74 9.06
CA GLU A 29 10.41 -6.75 8.60
C GLU A 29 9.73 -6.34 7.28
N LEU A 30 9.50 -5.04 7.08
CA LEU A 30 8.92 -4.52 5.84
C LEU A 30 9.92 -4.63 4.70
N GLU A 31 11.20 -4.30 4.92
CA GLU A 31 12.24 -4.46 3.89
C GLU A 31 12.38 -5.92 3.44
N GLN A 32 12.37 -6.86 4.39
CA GLN A 32 12.37 -8.29 4.08
C GLN A 32 11.15 -8.69 3.25
N THR A 33 9.97 -8.18 3.61
CA THR A 33 8.73 -8.43 2.87
C THR A 33 8.83 -7.88 1.45
N LEU A 34 9.33 -6.66 1.27
CA LEU A 34 9.51 -6.05 -0.05
C LEU A 34 10.54 -6.81 -0.90
N ALA A 35 11.62 -7.29 -0.29
CA ALA A 35 12.61 -8.12 -0.97
C ALA A 35 11.99 -9.45 -1.44
N LEU A 36 11.17 -10.09 -0.60
CA LEU A 36 10.44 -11.29 -0.95
C LEU A 36 9.47 -11.04 -2.12
N LEU A 37 8.68 -9.97 -2.04
CA LEU A 37 7.73 -9.60 -3.10
C LEU A 37 8.43 -9.32 -4.43
N SER A 38 9.55 -8.59 -4.39
CA SER A 38 10.35 -8.29 -5.59
C SER A 38 10.95 -9.54 -6.23
N SER A 39 11.32 -10.54 -5.42
CA SER A 39 11.89 -11.81 -5.93
C SER A 39 10.84 -12.76 -6.52
N HIS A 40 9.56 -12.57 -6.19
CA HIS A 40 8.52 -13.53 -6.53
C HIS A 40 8.00 -13.32 -7.96
N ARG A 41 8.18 -14.32 -8.84
CA ARG A 41 7.84 -14.25 -10.28
C ARG A 41 6.37 -13.93 -10.61
N SER A 42 5.47 -14.19 -9.68
CA SER A 42 4.05 -13.87 -9.85
C SER A 42 3.69 -12.45 -9.44
N VAL A 43 4.58 -11.72 -8.77
CA VAL A 43 4.38 -10.32 -8.40
C VAL A 43 4.72 -9.46 -9.60
N LEU A 44 3.72 -8.71 -10.07
CA LEU A 44 3.86 -7.75 -11.15
C LEU A 44 4.31 -6.38 -10.63
N GLY A 45 3.99 -6.06 -9.39
CA GLY A 45 4.41 -4.84 -8.72
C GLY A 45 3.78 -4.68 -7.35
N TYR A 46 4.23 -3.69 -6.59
CA TYR A 46 3.65 -3.32 -5.31
C TYR A 46 3.58 -1.80 -5.16
N LEU A 47 2.65 -1.35 -4.33
CA LEU A 47 2.43 0.03 -3.93
C LEU A 47 2.43 0.08 -2.41
N LEU A 48 3.38 0.82 -1.84
CA LEU A 48 3.46 1.08 -0.42
C LEU A 48 3.11 2.54 -0.16
N LEU A 49 2.11 2.77 0.68
CA LEU A 49 1.60 4.10 1.02
C LEU A 49 1.72 4.32 2.53
N SER A 50 2.64 5.16 2.97
CA SER A 50 2.68 5.64 4.37
C SER A 50 1.53 6.62 4.63
N ARG A 51 0.99 6.73 5.84
CA ARG A 51 -0.17 7.60 6.15
C ARG A 51 0.05 9.14 6.01
N GLY A 52 1.13 9.58 5.34
CA GLY A 52 1.58 10.98 5.23
C GLY A 52 1.52 11.56 3.81
N ASP A 53 2.46 12.46 3.48
CA ASP A 53 2.45 13.18 2.20
C ASP A 53 2.92 12.28 1.05
N HIS A 54 2.00 12.00 0.14
CA HIS A 54 2.28 11.31 -1.10
C HIS A 54 2.42 12.31 -2.26
N GLY A 55 3.24 11.97 -3.25
CA GLY A 55 3.18 12.63 -4.55
C GLY A 55 1.78 12.52 -5.18
N GLU A 56 1.46 13.38 -6.14
CA GLU A 56 0.11 13.51 -6.73
C GLU A 56 -0.49 12.17 -7.20
N GLN A 57 0.32 11.34 -7.85
CA GLN A 57 -0.11 10.02 -8.32
C GLN A 57 -0.42 9.06 -7.14
N GLY A 58 0.42 9.09 -6.09
CA GLY A 58 0.21 8.31 -4.87
C GLY A 58 -1.07 8.72 -4.14
N LYS A 59 -1.39 10.02 -4.09
CA LYS A 59 -2.65 10.54 -3.51
C LYS A 59 -3.88 9.96 -4.21
N LYS A 60 -3.86 9.86 -5.54
CA LYS A 60 -4.97 9.29 -6.31
C LYS A 60 -5.20 7.81 -5.98
N TYR A 61 -4.13 7.01 -5.97
CA TYR A 61 -4.24 5.58 -5.62
C TYR A 61 -4.65 5.38 -4.16
N ALA A 62 -4.04 6.13 -3.22
CA ALA A 62 -4.40 6.11 -1.82
C ALA A 62 -5.89 6.43 -1.60
N SER A 63 -6.41 7.44 -2.28
CA SER A 63 -7.83 7.81 -2.19
C SER A 63 -8.76 6.69 -2.67
N VAL A 64 -8.45 6.04 -3.80
CA VAL A 64 -9.28 4.96 -4.34
C VAL A 64 -9.25 3.74 -3.43
N ILE A 65 -8.06 3.32 -3.00
CA ILE A 65 -7.91 2.15 -2.12
C ILE A 65 -8.54 2.42 -0.75
N GLY A 66 -8.35 3.61 -0.20
CA GLY A 66 -8.97 4.03 1.07
C GLY A 66 -10.48 3.89 1.03
N LYS A 67 -11.13 4.38 -0.04
CA LYS A 67 -12.58 4.21 -0.24
C LYS A 67 -13.01 2.75 -0.31
N MET A 68 -12.21 1.87 -0.91
CA MET A 68 -12.52 0.43 -0.95
C MET A 68 -12.47 -0.19 0.45
N VAL A 69 -11.43 0.12 1.24
CA VAL A 69 -11.28 -0.38 2.61
C VAL A 69 -12.42 0.14 3.50
N GLU A 70 -12.70 1.44 3.45
CA GLU A 70 -13.81 2.07 4.20
C GLU A 70 -15.16 1.44 3.86
N SER A 71 -15.44 1.23 2.56
CA SER A 71 -16.71 0.63 2.14
C SER A 71 -16.88 -0.81 2.62
N VAL A 72 -15.82 -1.60 2.65
CA VAL A 72 -15.88 -2.98 3.16
C VAL A 72 -16.00 -2.99 4.67
N GLN A 73 -15.34 -2.06 5.37
CA GLN A 73 -15.39 -1.96 6.83
C GLN A 73 -16.82 -1.60 7.28
N ALA A 74 -17.46 -0.63 6.61
CA ALA A 74 -18.85 -0.27 6.88
C ALA A 74 -19.82 -1.45 6.65
N GLY A 75 -19.62 -2.21 5.57
CA GLY A 75 -20.43 -3.40 5.31
C GLY A 75 -20.20 -4.51 6.35
N LEU A 76 -18.98 -4.62 6.88
CA LEU A 76 -18.65 -5.56 7.94
C LEU A 76 -19.31 -5.18 9.27
N GLU A 77 -19.33 -3.90 9.62
CA GLU A 77 -20.02 -3.36 10.80
C GLU A 77 -21.53 -3.57 10.74
N GLU A 78 -22.15 -3.42 9.56
CA GLU A 78 -23.58 -3.70 9.35
C GLU A 78 -23.92 -5.16 9.64
N VAL A 79 -23.03 -6.09 9.28
CA VAL A 79 -23.23 -7.53 9.43
C VAL A 79 -22.84 -8.03 10.83
N SER A 80 -21.81 -7.44 11.46
CA SER A 80 -21.23 -7.96 12.70
C SER A 80 -22.14 -7.80 13.93
N GLY A 81 -23.18 -6.98 13.85
CA GLY A 81 -24.11 -6.73 14.97
C GLY A 81 -23.42 -6.13 16.20
N SER A 82 -24.19 -5.83 17.24
CA SER A 82 -23.69 -5.20 18.48
C SER A 82 -22.95 -6.16 19.44
N GLU A 83 -22.81 -7.43 19.09
CA GLU A 83 -22.24 -8.48 19.95
C GLU A 83 -20.80 -8.88 19.59
N ASN A 84 -20.27 -8.42 18.46
CA ASN A 84 -18.87 -8.60 18.10
C ASN A 84 -18.10 -7.31 18.38
N ASP A 85 -16.86 -7.42 18.89
CA ASP A 85 -15.92 -6.33 19.22
C ASP A 85 -15.46 -5.48 18.01
N GLY A 86 -16.28 -5.38 16.96
CA GLY A 86 -15.96 -4.77 15.68
C GLY A 86 -15.00 -5.66 14.90
N ASP A 87 -15.51 -6.35 13.89
CA ASP A 87 -14.64 -7.11 13.00
C ASP A 87 -13.81 -6.12 12.15
N GLN A 88 -12.54 -6.42 11.94
CA GLN A 88 -11.58 -5.49 11.36
C GLN A 88 -10.90 -6.10 10.15
N ILE A 89 -10.86 -5.32 9.06
CA ILE A 89 -10.17 -5.75 7.85
C ILE A 89 -8.67 -5.88 8.14
N ARG A 90 -8.17 -7.11 8.03
CA ARG A 90 -6.73 -7.41 8.08
C ARG A 90 -6.12 -7.63 6.70
N PHE A 91 -6.95 -8.04 5.74
CA PHE A 91 -6.50 -8.39 4.40
C PHE A 91 -7.66 -8.41 3.41
N MET A 92 -7.45 -7.86 2.21
CA MET A 92 -8.41 -7.90 1.10
C MET A 92 -7.74 -8.45 -0.15
N ARG A 93 -8.43 -9.34 -0.87
CA ARG A 93 -7.94 -9.94 -2.12
C ARG A 93 -8.99 -9.84 -3.21
N ILE A 94 -8.62 -9.20 -4.31
CA ILE A 94 -9.49 -8.96 -5.45
C ILE A 94 -8.85 -9.61 -6.66
N ARG A 95 -9.41 -10.74 -7.10
CA ARG A 95 -8.97 -11.42 -8.33
C ARG A 95 -9.89 -11.05 -9.47
N THR A 96 -9.30 -10.48 -10.50
CA THR A 96 -9.93 -10.21 -11.80
C THR A 96 -9.38 -11.19 -12.82
N LYS A 97 -9.96 -11.23 -14.02
CA LYS A 97 -9.44 -12.05 -15.13
C LYS A 97 -8.00 -11.71 -15.51
N ARG A 98 -7.56 -10.47 -15.25
CA ARG A 98 -6.28 -9.93 -15.72
C ARG A 98 -5.26 -9.68 -14.63
N HIS A 99 -5.72 -9.55 -13.39
CA HIS A 99 -4.88 -9.15 -12.26
C HIS A 99 -5.44 -9.72 -10.97
N GLU A 100 -4.57 -10.07 -10.04
CA GLU A 100 -4.91 -10.25 -8.64
C GLU A 100 -4.32 -9.11 -7.83
N ILE A 101 -5.13 -8.49 -6.97
CA ILE A 101 -4.73 -7.38 -6.12
C ILE A 101 -4.89 -7.84 -4.67
N MET A 102 -3.81 -7.77 -3.91
CA MET A 102 -3.77 -8.06 -2.48
C MET A 102 -3.55 -6.74 -1.73
N ILE A 103 -4.44 -6.38 -0.82
CA ILE A 103 -4.37 -5.14 -0.03
C ILE A 103 -4.28 -5.55 1.44
N SER A 104 -3.21 -5.11 2.09
CA SER A 104 -2.99 -5.28 3.52
C SER A 104 -2.99 -3.89 4.17
N PRO A 105 -4.12 -3.46 4.76
CA PRO A 105 -4.15 -2.23 5.56
C PRO A 105 -3.42 -2.46 6.90
N ASP A 106 -2.52 -1.55 7.26
CA ASP A 106 -1.84 -1.48 8.56
C ASP A 106 -2.02 -0.07 9.15
N GLU A 107 -1.80 0.09 10.46
CA GLU A 107 -1.92 1.37 11.14
C GLU A 107 -0.93 2.42 10.61
N ARG A 108 0.24 1.97 10.14
CA ARG A 108 1.34 2.83 9.71
C ARG A 108 1.42 3.01 8.20
N TYR A 109 1.01 2.00 7.45
CA TYR A 109 1.10 1.99 5.99
C TYR A 109 -0.01 1.13 5.37
N LEU A 110 -0.26 1.37 4.09
CA LEU A 110 -1.07 0.51 3.25
C LEU A 110 -0.16 -0.16 2.23
N LEU A 111 -0.17 -1.49 2.20
CA LEU A 111 0.53 -2.27 1.19
C LEU A 111 -0.48 -2.85 0.20
N ALA A 112 -0.33 -2.52 -1.08
CA ALA A 112 -1.09 -3.14 -2.16
C ALA A 112 -0.12 -3.86 -3.11
N VAL A 113 -0.36 -5.14 -3.40
CA VAL A 113 0.47 -5.95 -4.28
C VAL A 113 -0.36 -6.42 -5.47
N LEU A 114 0.22 -6.26 -6.66
CA LEU A 114 -0.35 -6.71 -7.92
C LEU A 114 0.33 -8.02 -8.33
N HIS A 115 -0.48 -9.05 -8.56
CA HIS A 115 -0.05 -10.37 -9.00
C HIS A 115 -0.63 -10.75 -10.36
N ASP A 116 0.05 -11.68 -11.03
CA ASP A 116 -0.45 -12.42 -12.18
C ASP A 116 -1.59 -13.35 -11.73
N PRO A 117 -2.81 -13.21 -12.29
CA PRO A 117 -3.96 -14.05 -11.95
C PRO A 117 -3.89 -15.44 -12.56
N ALA A 118 -2.81 -15.84 -13.23
CA ALA A 118 -2.60 -17.20 -13.75
C ALA A 118 -1.53 -17.98 -12.96
N SER A 119 -0.91 -17.34 -11.96
CA SER A 119 0.04 -18.00 -11.06
C SER A 119 -0.63 -18.72 -9.90
#